data_AF-A0A3B9NQ66-F1
#
_entry.id   AF-A0A3B9NQ66-F1
#
_cell.length_a   1.000
_cell.length_b   1.000
_cell.length_c   1.000
_cell.angle_alpha   90.00
_cell.angle_beta   90.00
_cell.angle_gamma   90.00
#
_symmetry.space_group_name_H-M   'P 1'
#
loop_
_entity.id
_entity.type
_entity.pdbx_description
1 polymer ?
#
loop_
_entity_poly.entity_id
_entity_poly.type
_entity_poly.pdbx_seq_one_letter_code
_entity_poly.pdbx_strand_id
1 'polypeptide(L)'
;MSNSPTSKAAYNSIKDSLEKREAAVLKAVQGRPSRGITLDEFCAKTGATPNAVSGRFTSLLGKGIITKSGTRPSRSGRASAIYYATV
;
A
#
# COMPACT_ATOMS: atom_id res chain seq x y z
N MET A 1 16.51 30.55 -0.49
CA MET A 1 15.41 29.56 -0.58
C MET A 1 14.94 29.27 0.83
N SER A 2 13.80 29.86 1.23
CA SER A 2 13.32 29.86 2.61
C SER A 2 12.68 28.51 2.96
N ASN A 3 13.41 27.64 3.65
CA ASN A 3 12.86 26.44 4.28
C ASN A 3 12.11 26.87 5.56
N SER A 4 10.82 27.22 5.43
CA SER A 4 10.03 27.60 6.59
C SER A 4 9.83 26.40 7.54
N PRO A 5 9.68 26.63 8.87
CA PRO A 5 9.36 25.58 9.83
C PRO A 5 8.08 24.80 9.46
N THR A 6 7.14 25.45 8.78
CA THR A 6 5.92 24.85 8.22
C THR A 6 6.21 23.75 7.20
N SER A 7 7.25 23.91 6.36
CA SER A 7 7.65 22.88 5.39
C SER A 7 8.22 21.62 6.05
N LYS A 8 8.98 21.77 7.16
CA LYS A 8 9.49 20.62 7.92
C LYS A 8 8.36 19.88 8.65
N ALA A 9 7.42 20.60 9.26
CA ALA A 9 6.28 19.99 9.95
C ALA A 9 5.33 19.28 8.97
N ALA A 10 5.05 19.89 7.81
CA ALA A 10 4.27 19.26 6.74
C ALA A 10 4.98 18.03 6.15
N TYR A 11 6.31 18.10 5.98
CA TYR A 11 7.10 16.95 5.55
C TYR A 11 7.01 15.78 6.55
N ASN A 12 7.16 16.07 7.84
CA ASN A 12 7.10 15.04 8.89
C ASN A 12 5.70 14.42 8.99
N SER A 13 4.63 15.21 8.91
CA SER A 13 3.27 14.68 8.97
C SER A 13 2.92 13.80 7.76
N ILE A 14 3.45 14.14 6.58
CA ILE A 14 3.38 13.28 5.40
C ILE A 14 4.16 11.99 5.67
N LYS A 15 5.42 12.07 6.12
CA LYS A 15 6.26 10.90 6.40
C LYS A 15 5.59 9.93 7.37
N ASP A 16 5.08 10.40 8.50
CA ASP A 16 4.38 9.56 9.48
C ASP A 16 3.14 8.87 8.88
N SER A 17 2.40 9.60 8.04
CA SER A 17 1.23 9.06 7.35
C SER A 17 1.61 8.00 6.32
N LEU A 18 2.78 8.14 5.67
CA LEU A 18 3.30 7.17 4.72
C LEU A 18 3.73 5.88 5.43
N GLU A 19 4.45 5.99 6.54
CA GLU A 19 4.88 4.84 7.34
C GLU A 19 3.67 4.06 7.90
N LYS A 20 2.66 4.77 8.40
CA LYS A 20 1.40 4.15 8.85
C LYS A 20 0.70 3.38 7.74
N ARG A 21 0.67 3.92 6.51
CA ARG A 21 0.07 3.24 5.35
C ARG A 21 0.87 2.03 4.91
N GLU A 22 2.19 2.11 4.92
CA GLU A 22 3.08 0.99 4.61
C GLU A 22 2.88 -0.16 5.62
N ALA A 23 2.86 0.16 6.92
CA ALA A 23 2.55 -0.80 7.97
C ALA A 23 1.14 -1.41 7.81
N ALA A 24 0.15 -0.61 7.41
CA ALA A 24 -1.21 -1.10 7.14
C ALA A 24 -1.25 -2.08 5.95
N VAL A 25 -0.51 -1.80 4.88
CA VAL A 25 -0.39 -2.72 3.73
C VAL A 25 0.22 -4.04 4.18
N LEU A 26 1.33 -3.99 4.92
CA LEU A 26 2.00 -5.17 5.46
C LEU A 26 1.08 -6.01 6.34
N LYS A 27 0.40 -5.38 7.30
CA LYS A 27 -0.58 -6.06 8.15
C LYS A 27 -1.71 -6.69 7.33
N ALA A 28 -2.11 -6.06 6.22
CA ALA A 28 -3.17 -6.56 5.37
C ALA A 28 -2.76 -7.78 4.53
N VAL A 29 -1.53 -7.81 3.99
CA VAL A 29 -1.00 -9.00 3.30
C VAL A 29 -0.69 -10.13 4.27
N GLN A 30 -0.10 -9.84 5.44
CA GLN A 30 0.20 -10.83 6.47
C GLN A 30 -1.05 -11.46 7.07
N GLY A 31 -2.15 -10.70 7.17
CA GLY A 31 -3.45 -11.23 7.59
C GLY A 31 -4.16 -12.10 6.54
N ARG A 32 -3.59 -12.28 5.34
CA ARG A 32 -4.16 -13.06 4.24
C ARG A 32 -3.10 -13.90 3.51
N PRO A 33 -2.36 -14.79 4.21
CA PRO A 33 -1.21 -15.49 3.62
C PRO A 33 -1.60 -16.42 2.46
N SER A 34 -2.78 -17.03 2.49
CA SER A 34 -3.23 -17.99 1.46
C SER A 34 -3.89 -17.36 0.24
N ARG A 35 -4.54 -16.19 0.40
CA ARG A 35 -5.32 -15.52 -0.67
C ARG A 35 -4.66 -14.24 -1.19
N GLY A 36 -3.71 -13.70 -0.44
CA GLY A 36 -3.15 -12.37 -0.65
C GLY A 36 -4.23 -11.29 -0.60
N ILE A 37 -3.86 -10.09 -1.05
CA ILE A 37 -4.75 -8.94 -1.15
C ILE A 37 -4.55 -8.23 -2.48
N THR A 38 -5.63 -7.70 -3.08
CA THR A 38 -5.50 -6.75 -4.19
C THR A 38 -5.48 -5.32 -3.69
N LEU A 39 -4.99 -4.41 -4.54
CA LEU A 39 -5.07 -2.97 -4.30
C LEU A 39 -6.53 -2.55 -4.01
N ASP A 40 -7.48 -3.04 -4.81
CA ASP A 40 -8.90 -2.69 -4.65
C ASP A 40 -9.49 -3.18 -3.33
N GLU A 41 -9.12 -4.38 -2.87
CA GLU A 41 -9.54 -4.87 -1.56
C GLU A 41 -8.94 -4.06 -0.42
N PHE A 42 -7.68 -3.65 -0.57
CA PHE A 42 -7.04 -2.79 0.40
C PHE A 42 -7.73 -1.42 0.48
N CYS A 43 -8.00 -0.80 -0.67
CA CYS A 43 -8.76 0.45 -0.77
C CYS A 43 -10.16 0.31 -0.16
N ALA A 44 -10.90 -0.76 -0.49
CA ALA A 44 -12.22 -1.01 0.07
C ALA A 44 -12.19 -1.21 1.60
N LYS A 45 -11.14 -1.85 2.13
CA LYS A 45 -10.99 -2.09 3.58
C LYS A 45 -10.58 -0.84 4.36
N THR A 46 -9.74 0.01 3.76
CA THR A 46 -9.11 1.15 4.45
C THR A 46 -9.75 2.50 4.14
N GLY A 47 -10.63 2.56 3.13
CA GLY A 47 -11.16 3.82 2.59
C GLY A 47 -10.12 4.64 1.83
N ALA A 48 -8.90 4.14 1.65
CA ALA A 48 -7.84 4.85 0.95
C ALA A 48 -8.06 4.81 -0.57
N THR A 49 -7.71 5.89 -1.26
CA THR A 49 -7.74 5.94 -2.72
C THR A 49 -6.59 5.14 -3.34
N PRO A 50 -6.77 4.52 -4.52
CA PRO A 50 -5.72 3.77 -5.22
C PRO A 50 -4.43 4.58 -5.38
N ASN A 51 -4.54 5.86 -5.77
CA ASN A 51 -3.39 6.75 -6.00
C ASN A 51 -2.59 7.01 -4.73
N ALA A 52 -3.22 6.99 -3.56
CA ALA A 52 -2.55 7.27 -2.30
C ALA A 52 -1.78 6.05 -1.75
N VAL A 53 -2.04 4.85 -2.27
CA VAL A 53 -1.49 3.59 -1.74
C VAL A 53 -0.70 2.79 -2.77
N SER A 54 -0.93 3.01 -4.07
CA SER A 54 -0.19 2.35 -5.17
C SER A 54 1.32 2.47 -5.01
N GLY A 55 1.82 3.67 -4.70
CA GLY A 55 3.24 3.90 -4.44
C GLY A 55 3.81 3.10 -3.26
N ARG A 56 2.97 2.77 -2.26
CA ARG A 56 3.39 1.93 -1.12
C ARG A 56 3.52 0.47 -1.52
N PHE A 57 2.57 -0.05 -2.30
CA PHE A 57 2.69 -1.40 -2.87
C PHE A 57 3.94 -1.52 -3.76
N THR A 58 4.20 -0.53 -4.62
CA THR A 58 5.42 -0.52 -5.45
C THR A 58 6.68 -0.46 -4.61
N SER A 59 6.70 0.36 -3.55
CA SER A 59 7.87 0.45 -2.65
C SER A 59 8.12 -0.87 -1.92
N LEU A 60 7.08 -1.50 -1.36
CA LEU A 60 7.20 -2.79 -0.67
C LEU A 60 7.61 -3.92 -1.62
N LEU A 61 7.11 -3.91 -2.86
CA LEU A 61 7.50 -4.85 -3.91
C LEU A 61 8.97 -4.67 -4.28
N GLY A 62 9.43 -3.42 -4.44
CA GLY A 62 10.83 -3.11 -4.71
C GLY A 62 11.78 -3.47 -3.56
N LYS A 63 11.30 -3.46 -2.31
CA LYS A 63 12.04 -3.93 -1.13
C LYS A 63 12.02 -5.47 -0.98
N GLY A 64 11.26 -6.18 -1.81
CA GLY A 64 11.09 -7.64 -1.70
C GLY A 64 10.24 -8.10 -0.50
N ILE A 65 9.59 -7.19 0.23
CA ILE A 65 8.80 -7.52 1.42
C ILE A 65 7.45 -8.12 1.04
N ILE A 66 6.91 -7.72 -0.11
CA ILE A 66 5.73 -8.35 -0.71
C ILE A 66 6.09 -8.85 -2.09
N THR A 67 5.39 -9.90 -2.52
CA THR A 67 5.47 -10.42 -3.89
C THR A 67 4.13 -10.31 -4.60
N LYS A 68 4.18 -10.18 -5.91
CA LYS A 68 2.99 -10.20 -6.78
C LYS A 68 2.86 -11.59 -7.38
N SER A 69 1.74 -12.26 -7.15
CA SER A 69 1.47 -13.58 -7.74
C SER A 69 0.05 -13.67 -8.26
N GLY A 70 -0.09 -13.77 -9.59
CA GLY A 70 -1.37 -13.88 -10.26
C GLY A 70 -2.23 -12.61 -10.23
N THR A 71 -3.45 -12.77 -10.71
CA THR A 71 -4.47 -11.71 -10.78
C THR A 71 -5.82 -12.29 -10.38
N ARG A 72 -6.71 -11.43 -9.88
CA ARG A 72 -8.12 -11.78 -9.68
C ARG A 72 -9.03 -10.62 -10.07
N PRO A 73 -10.28 -10.90 -10.49
CA PRO A 73 -11.24 -9.86 -10.82
C PRO A 73 -11.47 -8.94 -9.63
N SER A 74 -11.39 -7.64 -9.87
CA SER A 74 -11.83 -6.62 -8.93
C SER A 74 -13.35 -6.51 -8.94
N ARG A 75 -13.89 -5.64 -8.08
CA ARG A 75 -15.33 -5.32 -8.07
C ARG A 75 -15.84 -4.82 -9.43
N SER A 76 -14.99 -4.20 -10.25
CA SER A 76 -15.34 -3.72 -11.60
C SER A 76 -15.10 -4.77 -12.70
N GLY A 77 -14.76 -6.01 -12.34
CA GLY A 77 -14.45 -7.09 -13.28
C GLY A 77 -13.05 -6.99 -13.91
N ARG A 78 -12.30 -5.93 -13.64
CA ARG A 78 -10.93 -5.75 -14.15
C ARG A 78 -9.95 -6.64 -13.40
N ALA A 79 -8.95 -7.18 -14.10
CA ALA A 79 -7.89 -7.94 -13.47
C ALA A 79 -7.08 -7.06 -12.50
N SER A 80 -6.98 -7.48 -11.25
CA SER A 80 -6.26 -6.78 -10.18
C SER A 80 -5.16 -7.69 -9.63
N ALA A 81 -3.96 -7.13 -9.45
CA ALA A 81 -2.79 -7.88 -8.99
C ALA A 81 -2.98 -8.37 -7.54
N ILE A 82 -2.63 -9.62 -7.27
CA ILE A 82 -2.66 -10.17 -5.91
C ILE A 82 -1.27 -10.05 -5.30
N TYR A 83 -1.21 -9.46 -4.11
CA TYR A 83 0.00 -9.27 -3.33
C TYR A 83 0.01 -10.20 -2.12
N TYR A 84 1.15 -10.83 -1.89
CA TYR A 84 1.43 -11.72 -0.77
C TYR A 84 2.59 -11.17 0.04
N ALA A 85 2.63 -11.47 1.34
CA ALA A 85 3.84 -11.23 2.12
C ALA A 85 4.93 -12.20 1.64
N THR A 86 6.14 -11.71 1.44
CA THR A 86 7.31 -12.56 1.23
C THR A 86 7.72 -13.13 2.60
N VAL A 87 7.94 -14.44 2.66
CA VAL A 87 8.40 -15.15 3.87
C VAL A 87 9.88 -14.90 4.10
#